data_AF-A0A8D9MH66-F1
#
_entry.id   AF-A0A8D9MH66-F1
#
_cell.length_a   1.000
_cell.length_b   1.000
_cell.length_c   1.000
_cell.angle_alpha   90.00
_cell.angle_beta   90.00
_cell.angle_gamma   90.00
#
_symmetry.space_group_name_H-M   'P 1'
#
loop_
_entity.id
_entity.type
_entity.pdbx_description
1 polymer ?
#
loop_
_entity_poly.entity_id
_entity_poly.type
_entity_poly.pdbx_seq_one_letter_code
_entity_poly.pdbx_strand_id
1 'polypeptide(L)'
;MIDIRYKYLFDFTNREILTLKMASFFIPYEAPLKNLMRFGMHAMIQLGDLFPVGFAPAAIDDNELPIEIGFHATHSSFTCPILKEQCDAENPPMRLICGHVISKDAINRLTTSIRQQRNSSRLSKFKCPYCPREQLLENTRQVDFLKWCESDYTDEEVQLFQFFN
;
A
#
# COMPACT_ATOMS: atom_id res chain seq x y z
N MET A 1 29.12 12.18 23.60
CA MET A 1 28.14 13.28 23.61
C MET A 1 26.84 12.72 23.06
N ILE A 2 25.82 12.55 23.90
CA ILE A 2 24.51 12.02 23.46
C ILE A 2 23.79 13.17 22.76
N ASP A 3 23.51 13.01 21.47
CA ASP A 3 22.73 14.00 20.70
C ASP A 3 21.33 14.13 21.32
N ILE A 4 21.00 15.35 21.73
CA ILE A 4 19.76 15.68 22.44
C ILE A 4 18.52 15.25 21.64
N ARG A 5 18.63 15.21 20.30
CA ARG A 5 17.55 14.78 19.40
C ARG A 5 17.13 13.32 19.60
N TYR A 6 18.06 12.47 20.04
CA TYR A 6 17.80 11.03 20.19
C TYR A 6 17.69 10.58 21.65
N LYS A 7 17.73 11.53 22.60
CA LYS A 7 17.73 11.27 24.04
C LYS A 7 16.55 10.39 24.49
N TYR A 8 15.40 10.49 23.82
CA TYR A 8 14.17 9.75 24.14
C TYR A 8 13.69 8.85 22.99
N LEU A 9 14.52 8.62 21.97
CA LEU A 9 14.11 7.88 20.76
C LEU A 9 13.76 6.41 21.09
N PHE A 10 14.43 5.81 22.08
CA PHE A 10 14.19 4.43 22.54
C PHE A 10 13.43 4.37 23.87
N ASP A 11 12.81 5.47 24.29
CA ASP A 11 11.99 5.46 25.49
C ASP A 11 10.70 4.68 25.24
N PHE A 12 10.40 3.70 26.10
CA PHE A 12 9.29 2.77 25.91
C PHE A 12 7.93 3.48 25.88
N THR A 13 7.82 4.61 26.59
CA THR A 13 6.66 5.51 26.62
C THR A 13 6.34 6.13 25.25
N ASN A 14 7.35 6.33 24.40
CA ASN A 14 7.19 6.94 23.08
C ASN A 14 7.06 5.90 21.94
N ARG A 15 7.14 4.61 22.26
CA ARG A 15 7.14 3.54 21.26
C ARG A 15 5.85 3.51 20.46
N GLU A 16 4.70 3.66 21.11
CA GLU A 16 3.41 3.72 20.42
C GLU A 16 3.32 4.93 19.49
N ILE A 17 3.76 6.10 19.95
CA ILE A 17 3.76 7.34 19.16
C ILE A 17 4.67 7.21 17.93
N LEU A 18 5.87 6.64 18.10
CA LEU A 18 6.79 6.39 16.99
C LEU A 18 6.23 5.35 16.02
N THR A 19 5.58 4.31 16.53
CA THR A 19 4.95 3.27 15.70
C THR A 19 3.79 3.86 14.90
N LEU A 20 2.93 4.67 15.51
CA LEU A 20 1.84 5.38 14.84
C LEU A 20 2.37 6.34 13.77
N LYS A 21 3.40 7.14 14.08
CA LYS A 21 4.03 8.04 13.11
C LYS A 21 4.71 7.30 11.96
N MET A 22 5.32 6.15 12.20
CA MET A 22 5.90 5.33 11.14
C MET A 22 4.81 4.67 10.30
N ALA A 23 3.77 4.11 10.94
CA ALA A 23 2.64 3.48 10.27
C ALA A 23 1.84 4.47 9.42
N SER A 24 1.67 5.72 9.88
CA SER A 24 0.96 6.76 9.11
C SER A 24 1.65 7.15 7.81
N PHE A 25 2.93 6.84 7.61
CA PHE A 25 3.60 7.01 6.31
C PHE A 25 3.25 5.89 5.32
N PHE A 26 2.89 4.70 5.82
CA PHE A 26 2.73 3.50 5.00
C PHE A 26 1.27 3.08 4.82
N ILE A 27 0.38 3.55 5.70
CA ILE A 27 -1.06 3.29 5.66
C ILE A 27 -1.74 4.58 5.16
N PRO A 28 -2.69 4.51 4.22
CA PRO A 28 -3.53 5.66 3.93
C PRO A 28 -4.11 6.22 5.23
N TYR A 29 -4.11 7.55 5.37
CA TYR A 29 -4.47 8.26 6.61
C TYR A 29 -5.82 7.82 7.20
N GLU A 30 -6.71 7.27 6.35
CA GLU A 30 -7.95 6.63 6.75
C GLU A 30 -8.13 5.27 6.08
N ALA A 31 -8.70 4.31 6.83
CA ALA A 31 -8.98 2.98 6.31
C ALA A 31 -10.02 3.05 5.17
N PRO A 32 -9.77 2.44 4.00
CA PRO A 32 -10.68 2.51 2.84
C PRO A 32 -12.12 2.10 3.18
N LEU A 33 -12.29 1.02 3.95
CA LEU A 33 -13.61 0.54 4.37
C LEU A 33 -14.38 1.55 5.23
N LYS A 34 -13.68 2.25 6.15
CA LYS A 34 -14.29 3.27 7.02
C LYS A 34 -14.82 4.44 6.18
N ASN A 35 -14.04 4.87 5.19
CA ASN A 35 -14.43 5.96 4.31
C ASN A 35 -15.56 5.54 3.39
N LEU A 36 -15.50 4.32 2.84
CA LEU A 36 -16.56 3.76 2.03
C LEU A 36 -17.88 3.72 2.78
N MET A 37 -17.90 3.15 4.00
CA MET A 37 -19.10 3.12 4.82
C MET A 37 -19.59 4.52 5.16
N ARG A 38 -18.69 5.43 5.57
CA ARG A 38 -19.07 6.80 5.94
C ARG A 38 -19.74 7.53 4.78
N PHE A 39 -19.13 7.54 3.60
CA PHE A 39 -19.66 8.26 2.45
C PHE A 39 -20.87 7.55 1.85
N GLY A 40 -20.84 6.22 1.76
CA GLY A 40 -21.96 5.44 1.26
C GLY A 40 -23.21 5.55 2.14
N MET A 41 -23.06 5.50 3.48
CA MET A 41 -24.18 5.72 4.40
C MET A 41 -24.73 7.15 4.30
N HIS A 42 -23.86 8.15 4.13
CA HIS A 42 -24.31 9.53 3.95
C HIS A 42 -25.11 9.70 2.65
N ALA A 43 -24.66 9.09 1.56
CA ALA A 43 -25.38 9.07 0.29
C ALA A 43 -26.74 8.34 0.41
N MET A 44 -26.78 7.21 1.14
CA MET A 44 -28.03 6.51 1.45
C MET A 44 -29.04 7.39 2.19
N ILE A 45 -28.59 8.11 3.23
CA ILE A 45 -29.47 9.01 4.00
C ILE A 45 -30.00 10.13 3.10
N GLN A 46 -29.15 10.73 2.26
CA GLN A 46 -29.56 11.80 1.33
C GLN A 46 -30.57 11.31 0.28
N LEU A 47 -30.43 10.08 -0.22
CA LEU A 47 -31.41 9.46 -1.11
C LEU A 47 -32.70 9.11 -0.36
N GLY A 48 -32.58 8.70 0.91
CA GLY A 48 -33.64 8.57 1.90
C GLY A 48 -34.62 9.75 1.90
N ASP A 49 -34.07 10.96 1.96
CA ASP A 49 -34.84 12.20 2.02
C ASP A 49 -35.60 12.53 0.71
N LEU A 50 -35.27 11.86 -0.41
CA LEU A 50 -35.90 12.07 -1.73
C LEU A 50 -37.04 11.09 -2.02
N PHE A 51 -37.13 9.96 -1.29
CA PHE A 51 -38.24 9.00 -1.44
C PHE A 51 -39.64 9.61 -1.25
N PRO A 52 -39.88 10.53 -0.28
CA PRO A 52 -41.19 11.16 -0.10
C PRO A 52 -41.65 11.98 -1.31
N VAL A 53 -40.72 12.38 -2.17
CA VAL A 53 -40.98 13.17 -3.39
C VAL A 53 -41.21 12.27 -4.61
N GLY A 54 -41.31 10.95 -4.42
CA GLY A 54 -41.54 9.97 -5.47
C GLY A 54 -40.28 9.56 -6.25
N PHE A 55 -39.10 9.95 -5.78
CA PHE A 55 -37.83 9.49 -6.35
C PHE A 55 -37.52 8.08 -5.82
N ALA A 56 -37.79 7.06 -6.64
CA ALA A 56 -37.43 5.67 -6.35
C ALA A 56 -36.43 5.19 -7.43
N PRO A 57 -35.12 5.35 -7.20
CA PRO A 57 -34.13 4.84 -8.14
C PRO A 57 -34.17 3.31 -8.13
N ALA A 58 -34.44 2.69 -9.28
CA ALA A 58 -34.40 1.23 -9.47
C ALA A 58 -32.98 0.63 -9.32
N ALA A 59 -32.01 1.44 -8.91
CA ALA A 59 -30.58 1.14 -8.92
C ALA A 59 -29.97 1.05 -7.51
N ILE A 60 -30.76 1.20 -6.44
CA ILE A 60 -30.29 0.92 -5.08
C ILE A 60 -30.68 -0.53 -4.77
N ASP A 61 -29.73 -1.44 -4.91
CA ASP A 61 -29.87 -2.81 -4.41
C ASP A 61 -29.76 -2.79 -2.87
N ASP A 62 -30.47 -3.68 -2.18
CA ASP A 62 -30.52 -3.71 -0.71
C ASP A 62 -29.14 -4.00 -0.09
N ASN A 63 -28.22 -4.56 -0.89
CA ASN A 63 -26.88 -4.96 -0.47
C ASN A 63 -25.77 -4.00 -0.93
N GLU A 64 -26.08 -2.87 -1.57
CA GLU A 64 -25.08 -1.96 -2.12
C GLU A 64 -25.19 -0.54 -1.58
N LEU A 65 -24.05 0.13 -1.42
CA LEU A 65 -24.02 1.56 -1.08
C LEU A 65 -24.00 2.39 -2.38
N PRO A 66 -24.75 3.50 -2.45
CA PRO A 66 -24.93 4.33 -3.64
C PRO A 66 -23.73 5.26 -3.83
N ILE A 67 -22.54 4.67 -3.94
CA ILE A 67 -21.28 5.35 -4.16
C ILE A 67 -20.45 4.55 -5.13
N GLU A 68 -20.10 5.16 -6.25
CA GLU A 68 -19.10 4.58 -7.14
C GLU A 68 -17.70 4.83 -6.55
N ILE A 69 -16.99 3.75 -6.27
CA ILE A 69 -15.58 3.82 -5.90
C ILE A 69 -14.72 3.19 -7.00
N GLY A 70 -13.64 3.90 -7.37
CA GLY A 70 -12.51 3.29 -8.05
C GLY A 70 -11.77 2.35 -7.11
N PHE A 71 -12.31 1.16 -6.86
CA PHE A 71 -11.69 0.20 -5.96
C PHE A 71 -10.59 -0.58 -6.70
N HIS A 72 -9.35 -0.24 -6.41
CA HIS A 72 -8.20 -1.05 -6.82
C HIS A 72 -8.02 -2.20 -5.82
N ALA A 73 -8.85 -3.24 -5.98
CA ALA A 73 -8.83 -4.46 -5.19
C ALA A 73 -7.53 -5.25 -5.40
N THR A 74 -6.43 -4.82 -4.81
CA THR A 74 -5.22 -5.65 -4.70
C THR A 74 -5.14 -6.14 -3.26
N HIS A 75 -4.80 -7.40 -3.03
CA HIS A 75 -4.67 -7.95 -1.67
C HIS A 75 -3.59 -7.24 -0.85
N SER A 76 -2.68 -6.53 -1.50
CA SER A 76 -1.62 -5.75 -0.85
C SER A 76 -1.13 -4.65 -1.77
N SER A 77 -0.96 -3.45 -1.21
CA SER A 77 -0.17 -2.38 -1.82
C SER A 77 1.21 -2.35 -1.17
N PHE A 78 2.25 -2.04 -1.95
CA PHE A 78 3.59 -1.85 -1.41
C PHE A 78 3.99 -0.39 -1.46
N THR A 79 4.52 0.10 -0.35
CA THR A 79 5.09 1.43 -0.25
C THR A 79 6.59 1.31 -0.08
N CYS A 80 7.35 1.98 -0.93
CA CYS A 80 8.79 1.91 -0.92
C CYS A 80 9.31 2.46 0.42
N PRO A 81 10.06 1.67 1.18
CA PRO A 81 10.56 2.12 2.48
C PRO A 81 11.77 3.08 2.39
N ILE A 82 12.33 3.26 1.19
CA ILE A 82 13.43 4.21 0.92
C ILE A 82 12.88 5.56 0.48
N LEU A 83 12.02 5.56 -0.54
CA LEU A 83 11.42 6.80 -1.06
C LEU A 83 10.21 7.26 -0.25
N LYS A 84 9.61 6.37 0.54
CA LYS A 84 8.37 6.60 1.29
C LYS A 84 7.18 6.94 0.36
N GLU A 85 7.18 6.33 -0.81
CA GLU A 85 6.19 6.53 -1.88
C GLU A 85 5.52 5.19 -2.21
N GLN A 86 4.20 5.19 -2.41
CA GLN A 86 3.46 4.00 -2.83
C GLN A 86 3.87 3.60 -4.24
N CYS A 87 4.13 2.31 -4.45
CA CYS A 87 4.47 1.80 -5.78
C CYS A 87 3.23 1.67 -6.65
N ASP A 88 3.40 1.96 -7.93
CA ASP A 88 2.38 1.95 -8.97
C ASP A 88 2.89 1.21 -10.22
N ALA A 89 2.17 1.35 -11.34
CA ALA A 89 2.53 0.68 -12.59
C ALA A 89 3.84 1.20 -13.21
N GLU A 90 4.18 2.47 -13.00
CA GLU A 90 5.41 3.08 -13.54
C GLU A 90 6.63 2.78 -12.65
N ASN A 91 6.41 2.79 -11.34
CA ASN A 91 7.39 2.52 -10.29
C ASN A 91 7.01 1.27 -9.48
N PRO A 92 7.08 0.07 -10.10
CA PRO A 92 6.65 -1.15 -9.44
C PRO A 92 7.61 -1.56 -8.32
N PRO A 93 7.14 -2.39 -7.37
CA PRO A 93 7.98 -3.02 -6.37
C PRO A 93 8.92 -4.04 -7.04
N MET A 94 10.18 -4.01 -6.63
CA MET A 94 11.27 -4.82 -7.18
C MET A 94 11.92 -5.64 -6.07
N ARG A 95 11.89 -6.97 -6.22
CA ARG A 95 12.57 -7.92 -5.35
C ARG A 95 14.05 -8.01 -5.70
N LEU A 96 14.87 -7.87 -4.67
CA LEU A 96 16.31 -8.01 -4.70
C LEU A 96 16.71 -9.50 -4.56
N ILE A 97 17.95 -9.86 -4.93
CA ILE A 97 18.45 -11.25 -4.79
C ILE A 97 18.50 -11.71 -3.32
N CYS A 98 18.54 -10.77 -2.39
CA CYS A 98 18.52 -11.04 -0.95
C CYS A 98 17.10 -11.31 -0.42
N GLY A 99 16.05 -11.10 -1.22
CA GLY A 99 14.65 -11.26 -0.83
C GLY A 99 13.96 -9.96 -0.41
N HIS A 100 14.69 -8.90 -0.06
CA HIS A 100 14.08 -7.60 0.26
C HIS A 100 13.46 -6.96 -0.98
N VAL A 101 12.42 -6.16 -0.77
CA VAL A 101 11.68 -5.45 -1.83
C VAL A 101 11.87 -3.95 -1.65
N ILE A 102 12.14 -3.23 -2.75
CA ILE A 102 12.21 -1.77 -2.84
C ILE A 102 11.63 -1.34 -4.20
N SER A 103 11.34 -0.05 -4.43
CA SER A 103 10.79 0.37 -5.73
C SER A 103 11.84 0.43 -6.82
N LYS A 104 11.40 0.40 -8.08
CA LYS A 104 12.25 0.57 -9.26
C LYS A 104 13.04 1.89 -9.23
N ASP A 105 12.41 2.98 -8.84
CA ASP A 105 13.06 4.28 -8.75
C ASP A 105 14.07 4.35 -7.61
N ALA A 106 13.82 3.67 -6.49
CA ALA A 106 14.80 3.55 -5.42
C ALA A 106 16.08 2.88 -5.94
N ILE A 107 15.95 1.82 -6.74
CA ILE A 107 17.10 1.15 -7.37
C ILE A 107 17.84 2.10 -8.33
N ASN A 108 17.12 2.86 -9.16
CA ASN A 108 17.72 3.83 -10.08
C ASN A 108 18.52 4.92 -9.34
N ARG A 109 18.00 5.43 -8.23
CA ARG A 109 18.71 6.42 -7.39
C ARG A 109 19.94 5.80 -6.72
N LEU A 110 19.83 4.58 -6.20
CA LEU A 110 20.95 3.87 -5.54
C LEU A 110 22.07 3.50 -6.52
N THR A 111 21.73 3.09 -7.75
CA THR A 111 22.72 2.77 -8.77
C THR A 111 23.41 4.02 -9.31
N THR A 112 22.71 5.16 -9.37
CA THR A 112 23.28 6.44 -9.82
C THR A 112 24.16 7.10 -8.76
N SER A 113 23.76 7.09 -7.48
CA SER A 113 24.54 7.69 -6.39
C SER A 113 25.88 6.98 -6.15
N ILE A 114 25.92 5.65 -6.29
CA ILE A 114 27.16 4.87 -6.13
C ILE A 114 28.16 5.16 -7.27
N ARG A 115 27.70 5.46 -8.49
CA ARG A 115 28.57 5.82 -9.62
C ARG A 115 29.36 7.10 -9.37
N GLN A 116 28.83 8.04 -8.58
CA GLN A 116 29.56 9.28 -8.24
C GLN A 116 30.69 9.03 -7.22
N GLN A 117 30.57 8.01 -6.38
CA GLN A 117 31.54 7.73 -5.32
C GLN A 117 32.65 6.76 -5.71
N ARG A 118 32.53 6.05 -6.83
CA ARG A 118 33.54 5.07 -7.27
C ARG A 118 33.81 5.24 -8.76
N ASN A 119 35.08 5.47 -9.11
CA ASN A 119 35.62 5.48 -10.49
C ASN A 119 35.58 4.07 -11.15
N SER A 120 34.56 3.26 -10.90
CA SER A 120 34.48 1.88 -11.37
C SER A 120 33.47 1.75 -12.50
N SER A 121 33.98 1.35 -13.65
CA SER A 121 33.27 1.27 -14.91
C SER A 121 32.57 -0.09 -15.10
N ARG A 122 31.39 -0.02 -15.76
CA ARG A 122 30.72 -1.05 -16.57
C ARG A 122 29.73 -2.05 -15.96
N LEU A 123 29.44 -2.06 -14.66
CA LEU A 123 28.31 -2.89 -14.17
C LEU A 123 27.54 -2.16 -13.06
N SER A 124 26.24 -1.93 -13.26
CA SER A 124 25.35 -1.22 -12.33
C SER A 124 25.11 -2.07 -11.07
N LYS A 125 26.13 -2.17 -10.22
CA LYS A 125 26.06 -2.86 -8.93
C LYS A 125 25.57 -1.90 -7.86
N PHE A 126 24.76 -2.38 -6.94
CA PHE A 126 24.32 -1.64 -5.76
C PHE A 126 24.14 -2.56 -4.56
N LYS A 127 24.17 -1.97 -3.37
CA LYS A 127 23.94 -2.69 -2.11
C LYS A 127 22.47 -2.59 -1.69
N CYS A 128 21.95 -3.64 -1.07
CA CYS A 128 20.66 -3.58 -0.42
C CYS A 128 20.71 -2.61 0.79
N PRO A 129 19.71 -1.74 0.99
CA PRO A 129 19.65 -0.87 2.17
C PRO A 129 19.44 -1.63 3.49
N TYR A 130 18.87 -2.84 3.44
CA TYR A 130 18.52 -3.66 4.60
C TYR A 130 19.59 -4.68 4.98
N CYS A 131 20.50 -5.02 4.07
CA CYS A 131 21.48 -6.08 4.31
C CYS A 131 22.77 -5.82 3.52
N PRO A 132 23.91 -6.40 3.93
CA PRO A 132 25.19 -6.13 3.29
C PRO A 132 25.35 -6.74 1.88
N ARG A 133 24.35 -7.48 1.36
CA ARG A 133 24.43 -8.12 0.03
C ARG A 133 24.48 -7.07 -1.08
N GLU A 134 25.45 -7.24 -1.98
CA GLU A 134 25.58 -6.50 -3.23
C GLU A 134 24.96 -7.31 -4.38
N GLN A 135 24.38 -6.61 -5.36
CA GLN A 135 23.71 -7.24 -6.48
C GLN A 135 23.81 -6.41 -7.75
N LEU A 136 23.49 -7.06 -8.87
CA LEU A 136 23.34 -6.44 -10.18
C LEU A 136 21.90 -6.01 -10.39
N LEU A 137 21.71 -4.90 -11.12
CA LEU A 137 20.39 -4.43 -11.56
C LEU A 137 19.59 -5.53 -12.29
N GLU A 138 20.26 -6.30 -13.14
CA GLU A 138 19.66 -7.36 -13.97
C GLU A 138 19.05 -8.50 -13.15
N ASN A 139 19.52 -8.72 -11.93
CA ASN A 139 19.01 -9.79 -11.07
C ASN A 139 17.76 -9.38 -10.29
N THR A 140 17.34 -8.12 -10.38
CA THR A 140 16.12 -7.64 -9.73
C THR A 140 14.90 -8.13 -10.51
N ARG A 141 13.85 -8.53 -9.79
CA ARG A 141 12.62 -9.04 -10.39
C ARG A 141 11.45 -8.21 -9.90
N GLN A 142 10.58 -7.79 -10.82
CA GLN A 142 9.33 -7.13 -10.46
C GLN A 142 8.47 -8.08 -9.62
N VAL A 143 7.78 -7.52 -8.63
CA VAL A 143 6.75 -8.21 -7.84
C VAL A 143 5.41 -7.70 -8.32
N ASP A 144 4.52 -8.62 -8.70
CA ASP A 144 3.16 -8.27 -9.08
C ASP A 144 2.22 -8.67 -7.95
N PHE A 145 1.50 -7.68 -7.42
CA PHE A 145 0.39 -7.95 -6.50
C PHE A 145 -0.85 -8.21 -7.34
N LEU A 146 -1.34 -9.43 -7.29
CA LEU A 146 -2.50 -9.83 -8.07
C LEU A 146 -3.73 -9.02 -7.65
N LYS A 147 -4.47 -8.58 -8.66
CA LYS A 147 -5.80 -8.02 -8.48
C LYS A 147 -6.72 -9.15 -8.02
N TRP A 148 -7.65 -8.83 -7.14
CA TRP A 148 -8.79 -9.67 -6.83
C TRP A 148 -9.46 -10.13 -8.13
N CYS A 149 -9.51 -11.45 -8.33
CA CYS A 149 -10.40 -12.08 -9.28
C CYS A 149 -11.47 -12.85 -8.50
N GLU A 150 -12.73 -12.82 -8.97
CA GLU A 150 -13.82 -13.62 -8.36
C GLU A 150 -13.49 -15.12 -8.33
N SER A 151 -12.61 -15.60 -9.21
CA SER A 151 -12.10 -16.97 -9.22
C SER A 151 -11.20 -17.34 -8.05
N ASP A 152 -10.79 -16.38 -7.22
CA ASP A 152 -9.91 -16.62 -6.06
C ASP A 152 -10.68 -17.16 -4.85
N TYR A 153 -12.02 -17.10 -4.86
CA TYR A 153 -12.85 -17.78 -3.88
C TYR A 153 -13.04 -19.25 -4.24
N THR A 154 -12.73 -20.12 -3.29
CA THR A 154 -13.23 -21.50 -3.34
C THR A 154 -14.70 -21.51 -2.93
N ASP A 155 -15.51 -22.40 -3.51
CA ASP A 155 -16.96 -22.50 -3.25
C ASP A 155 -17.30 -22.60 -1.74
N GLU A 156 -16.36 -23.06 -0.91
CA GLU A 156 -16.51 -23.15 0.55
C GLU A 156 -16.48 -21.79 1.27
N GLU A 157 -15.71 -20.81 0.77
CA GLU A 157 -15.65 -19.47 1.35
C GLU A 157 -16.91 -18.66 1.00
N VAL A 158 -17.46 -18.85 -0.20
CA VAL A 158 -18.73 -18.24 -0.64
C VAL A 158 -19.89 -18.72 0.23
N GLN A 159 -19.90 -19.99 0.62
CA GLN A 159 -20.92 -20.54 1.52
C GLN A 159 -20.87 -19.89 2.91
N LEU A 160 -19.68 -19.61 3.46
CA LEU A 160 -19.54 -18.96 4.76
C LEU A 160 -20.20 -17.56 4.80
N PHE A 161 -20.15 -16.82 3.69
CA PHE A 161 -20.82 -15.52 3.58
C PHE A 161 -22.33 -15.63 3.33
N GLN A 162 -22.80 -16.73 2.72
CA GLN A 162 -24.23 -17.02 2.57
C GLN A 162 -24.91 -17.42 3.88
N PHE A 163 -24.17 -17.89 4.90
CA PHE A 163 -24.73 -18.22 6.22
C PHE A 163 -25.03 -16.99 7.11
N PHE A 164 -24.62 -15.79 6.70
CA PHE A 164 -24.91 -14.55 7.43
C PHE A 164 -26.10 -13.76 6.84
N ASN A 165 -26.84 -14.33 5.88
CA ASN A 165 -28.13 -13.81 5.39
C ASN A 165 -29.32 -14.58 5.98
#